data_AF-A0A395HXS1-F1
#
_entry.id   AF-A0A395HXS1-F1
#
_cell.length_a   1.000
_cell.length_b   1.000
_cell.length_c   1.000
_cell.angle_alpha   90.00
_cell.angle_beta   90.00
_cell.angle_gamma   90.00
#
_symmetry.space_group_name_H-M   'P 1'
#
loop_
_entity.id
_entity.type
_entity.pdbx_description
1 polymer ?
#
loop_
_entity_poly.entity_id
_entity_poly.type
_entity_poly.pdbx_seq_one_letter_code
_entity_poly.pdbx_strand_id
1 'polypeptide(L)'
;MSEQQSNGAPAVEGLSERTRAKWAAASTPEKIAANLPPMLDLTIENITENVMKINSMCDNPRLRYLILKLIQAAHDYVREVGLQFDEWEQAWEFLTKVGQISTDVRHEFVLLSDILGISALVDAISYPAVPGATESSVLGPFHDEEAHSFQYGESIFTEGTPGEPTIVRGWIKDTDGNTVPKALIDVWETDGNGVYDLEHDGNADPNCRGKIFSNEKGEGPLPLPHMHFMIEHPKYTKLITALYSRDSNFVESDTVFGVKKSLIVGYKWCEDLELAKEHTVTPIVKTIDGKESTGFWLLEQDFVLVKKSPPPPRKTED
;
A
#
# COMPACT_ATOMS: atom_id res chain seq x y z
N MET A 1 -23.42 53.88 4.78
CA MET A 1 -22.84 52.56 5.09
C MET A 1 -23.07 51.71 3.85
N SER A 2 -22.03 51.50 3.05
CA SER A 2 -22.12 50.85 1.73
C SER A 2 -22.17 49.34 1.88
N GLU A 3 -23.23 48.72 1.36
CA GLU A 3 -23.32 47.28 1.13
C GLU A 3 -22.22 46.86 0.15
N GLN A 4 -21.34 45.95 0.58
CA GLN A 4 -20.47 45.21 -0.33
C GLN A 4 -21.36 44.22 -1.10
N GLN A 5 -21.53 44.46 -2.40
CA GLN A 5 -22.13 43.48 -3.32
C GLN A 5 -21.28 42.20 -3.31
N SER A 6 -21.93 41.09 -2.99
CA SER A 6 -21.35 39.74 -3.15
C SER A 6 -21.11 39.45 -4.63
N ASN A 7 -20.11 38.62 -4.92
CA ASN A 7 -19.52 38.34 -6.24
C ASN A 7 -20.44 37.66 -7.28
N GLY A 8 -21.69 38.10 -7.47
CA GLY A 8 -22.52 37.77 -8.64
C GLY A 8 -22.82 36.29 -8.90
N ALA A 9 -22.35 35.36 -8.08
CA ALA A 9 -22.65 33.94 -8.21
C ALA A 9 -24.08 33.70 -7.68
N PRO A 10 -24.97 33.04 -8.45
CA PRO A 10 -26.32 32.73 -7.99
C PRO A 10 -26.26 31.92 -6.69
N ALA A 11 -27.15 32.22 -5.75
CA ALA A 11 -27.30 31.43 -4.54
C ALA A 11 -27.76 30.01 -4.95
N VAL A 12 -26.87 29.02 -4.77
CA VAL A 12 -27.22 27.62 -4.99
C VAL A 12 -28.01 27.14 -3.77
N GLU A 13 -29.31 26.90 -3.94
CA GLU A 13 -30.15 26.33 -2.89
C GLU A 13 -29.67 24.91 -2.51
N GLY A 14 -29.72 24.58 -1.21
CA GLY A 14 -29.33 23.26 -0.69
C GLY A 14 -27.88 23.14 -0.19
N LEU A 15 -27.06 24.20 -0.24
CA LEU A 15 -25.69 24.14 0.29
C LEU A 15 -25.66 24.09 1.83
N SER A 16 -24.83 23.18 2.37
CA SER A 16 -24.53 23.10 3.80
C SER A 16 -23.92 24.42 4.32
N GLU A 17 -24.09 24.72 5.61
CA GLU A 17 -23.45 25.90 6.25
C GLU A 17 -21.93 25.87 6.11
N ARG A 18 -21.30 24.68 6.19
CA ARG A 18 -19.86 24.50 5.98
C ARG A 18 -19.42 24.89 4.58
N THR A 19 -20.20 24.52 3.56
CA THR A 19 -19.91 24.90 2.16
C THR A 19 -20.09 26.39 1.94
N ARG A 20 -21.14 26.99 2.53
CA ARG A 20 -21.35 28.45 2.49
C ARG A 20 -20.22 29.23 3.15
N ALA A 21 -19.75 28.80 4.32
CA ALA A 21 -18.61 29.41 5.00
C ALA A 21 -17.31 29.30 4.18
N LYS A 22 -17.06 28.15 3.54
CA LYS A 22 -15.90 27.94 2.66
C LYS A 22 -15.93 28.86 1.43
N TRP A 23 -17.09 29.08 0.83
CA TRP A 23 -17.26 29.98 -0.31
C TRP A 23 -17.16 31.46 0.09
N ALA A 24 -17.71 31.85 1.25
CA ALA A 24 -17.58 33.20 1.78
C ALA A 24 -16.13 33.57 2.16
N ALA A 25 -15.33 32.57 2.54
CA ALA A 25 -13.90 32.72 2.83
C ALA A 25 -12.99 32.65 1.59
N ALA A 26 -13.52 32.28 0.41
CA ALA A 26 -12.74 32.21 -0.82
C ALA A 26 -12.34 33.62 -1.28
N SER A 27 -11.09 33.76 -1.72
CA SER A 27 -10.60 35.04 -2.25
C SER A 27 -11.37 35.44 -3.51
N THR A 28 -11.70 36.72 -3.65
CA THR A 28 -12.42 37.20 -4.83
C THR A 28 -11.51 37.12 -6.07
N PRO A 29 -12.07 36.94 -7.29
CA PRO A 29 -11.28 36.89 -8.52
C PRO A 29 -10.33 38.08 -8.69
N GLU A 30 -10.73 39.28 -8.26
CA GLU A 30 -9.92 40.50 -8.32
C GLU A 30 -8.73 40.45 -7.36
N LYS A 31 -8.91 39.90 -6.16
CA LYS A 31 -7.83 39.70 -5.19
C LYS A 31 -6.85 38.62 -5.64
N ILE A 32 -7.35 37.58 -6.30
CA ILE A 32 -6.50 36.55 -6.91
C ILE A 32 -5.68 37.18 -8.04
N ALA A 33 -6.33 37.88 -8.97
CA ALA A 33 -5.69 38.53 -10.11
C ALA A 33 -4.64 39.57 -9.70
N ALA A 34 -4.87 40.33 -8.63
CA ALA A 34 -3.92 41.32 -8.11
C ALA A 34 -2.60 40.71 -7.59
N ASN A 35 -2.61 39.42 -7.24
CA ASN A 35 -1.46 38.70 -6.69
C ASN A 35 -0.77 37.78 -7.71
N LEU A 36 -1.30 37.67 -8.94
CA LEU A 36 -0.69 36.83 -9.97
C LEU A 36 0.57 37.48 -10.55
N PRO A 37 1.67 36.72 -10.73
CA PRO A 37 2.84 37.23 -11.41
C PRO A 37 2.54 37.48 -12.90
N PRO A 38 3.20 38.47 -13.53
CA PRO A 38 3.07 38.69 -14.97
C PRO A 38 3.73 37.54 -15.76
N MET A 39 3.01 36.96 -16.72
CA MET A 39 3.43 35.77 -17.49
C MET A 39 3.01 35.87 -18.97
N LEU A 40 3.50 36.90 -19.66
CA LEU A 40 3.21 37.12 -21.08
C LEU A 40 4.22 36.37 -21.97
N ASP A 41 3.83 36.10 -23.21
CA ASP A 41 4.67 35.50 -24.25
C ASP A 41 5.30 34.16 -23.84
N LEU A 42 4.46 33.16 -23.55
CA LEU A 42 4.89 31.82 -23.21
C LEU A 42 5.62 31.16 -24.39
N THR A 43 6.88 30.82 -24.17
CA THR A 43 7.78 30.14 -25.11
C THR A 43 8.18 28.77 -24.57
N ILE A 44 8.76 27.93 -25.42
CA ILE A 44 9.28 26.61 -25.02
C ILE A 44 10.33 26.77 -23.90
N GLU A 45 11.10 27.86 -23.95
CA GLU A 45 12.18 28.18 -23.03
C GLU A 45 11.66 28.70 -21.69
N ASN A 46 10.63 29.55 -21.68
CA ASN A 46 10.19 30.25 -20.46
C ASN A 46 8.97 29.63 -19.75
N ILE A 47 8.27 28.67 -20.37
CA ILE A 47 7.00 28.15 -19.82
C ILE A 47 7.18 27.47 -18.46
N THR A 48 8.29 26.74 -18.24
CA THR A 48 8.56 26.09 -16.94
C THR A 48 8.67 27.09 -15.81
N GLU A 49 9.47 28.16 -15.99
CA GLU A 49 9.65 29.19 -14.97
C GLU A 49 8.33 29.89 -14.63
N ASN A 50 7.49 30.15 -15.63
CA ASN A 50 6.18 30.77 -15.41
C ASN A 50 5.22 29.85 -14.65
N VAL A 51 5.15 28.56 -15.02
CA VAL A 51 4.32 27.57 -14.29
C VAL A 51 4.80 27.42 -12.84
N MET A 52 6.11 27.42 -12.61
CA MET A 52 6.67 27.39 -11.26
C MET A 52 6.32 28.64 -10.44
N LYS A 53 6.37 29.84 -11.02
CA LYS A 53 5.99 31.10 -10.33
C LYS A 53 4.55 31.11 -9.83
N ILE A 54 3.62 30.55 -10.60
CA ILE A 54 2.21 30.42 -10.14
C ILE A 54 2.14 29.46 -8.96
N ASN A 55 2.72 28.27 -9.12
CA ASN A 55 2.59 27.19 -8.14
C ASN A 55 3.39 27.47 -6.85
N SER A 56 4.37 28.40 -6.89
CA SER A 56 5.08 28.84 -5.69
C SER A 56 4.23 29.68 -4.73
N MET A 57 3.04 30.13 -5.13
CA MET A 57 2.12 30.85 -4.24
C MET A 57 1.40 29.93 -3.23
N CYS A 58 1.68 28.62 -3.23
CA CYS A 58 1.14 27.69 -2.26
C CYS A 58 1.71 27.98 -0.84
N ASP A 59 0.83 28.13 0.14
CA ASP A 59 1.20 28.42 1.54
C ASP A 59 1.91 27.24 2.23
N ASN A 60 1.58 26.00 1.86
CA ASN A 60 2.17 24.81 2.47
C ASN A 60 3.59 24.59 1.92
N PRO A 61 4.67 24.79 2.71
CA PRO A 61 6.03 24.76 2.18
C PRO A 61 6.44 23.39 1.65
N ARG A 62 5.92 22.31 2.26
CA ARG A 62 6.21 20.94 1.80
C ARG A 62 5.48 20.63 0.50
N LEU A 63 4.21 21.01 0.38
CA LEU A 63 3.45 20.81 -0.85
C LEU A 63 4.05 21.62 -1.99
N ARG A 64 4.43 22.87 -1.73
CA ARG A 64 5.13 23.74 -2.68
C ARG A 64 6.40 23.09 -3.20
N TYR A 65 7.30 22.64 -2.30
CA TYR A 65 8.53 21.94 -2.68
C TYR A 65 8.24 20.74 -3.61
N LEU A 66 7.26 19.91 -3.26
CA LEU A 66 6.91 18.71 -4.05
C LEU A 66 6.37 19.05 -5.44
N ILE A 67 5.42 19.98 -5.52
CA ILE A 67 4.80 20.39 -6.78
C ILE A 67 5.82 21.05 -7.70
N LEU A 68 6.67 21.93 -7.18
CA LEU A 68 7.70 22.59 -7.99
C LEU A 68 8.72 21.60 -8.56
N LYS A 69 9.15 20.60 -7.77
CA LYS A 69 10.03 19.54 -8.26
C LYS A 69 9.35 18.65 -9.30
N LEU A 70 8.07 18.34 -9.12
CA LEU A 70 7.29 17.57 -10.08
C LEU A 70 7.12 18.32 -11.42
N ILE A 71 6.76 19.61 -11.38
CA ILE A 71 6.63 20.46 -12.56
C ILE A 71 7.95 20.49 -13.35
N GLN A 72 9.07 20.71 -12.65
CA GLN A 72 10.38 20.74 -13.27
C GLN A 72 10.68 19.40 -13.96
N ALA A 73 10.58 18.29 -13.24
CA ALA A 73 10.86 16.96 -13.78
C ALA A 73 9.94 16.59 -14.98
N ALA A 74 8.66 16.93 -14.91
CA ALA A 74 7.71 16.68 -15.99
C ALA A 74 8.05 17.50 -17.25
N HIS A 75 8.36 18.78 -17.10
CA HIS A 75 8.74 19.63 -18.24
C HIS A 75 10.09 19.22 -18.82
N ASP A 76 11.04 18.78 -17.99
CA ASP A 76 12.33 18.28 -18.46
C ASP A 76 12.16 16.99 -19.25
N TYR A 77 11.34 16.04 -18.77
CA TYR A 77 10.98 14.83 -19.51
C TYR A 77 10.35 15.14 -20.87
N VAL A 78 9.34 16.02 -20.91
CA VAL A 78 8.66 16.43 -22.16
C VAL A 78 9.65 16.96 -23.19
N ARG A 79 10.63 17.77 -22.75
CA ARG A 79 11.68 18.29 -23.64
C ARG A 79 12.69 17.23 -24.04
N GLU A 80 13.11 16.38 -23.11
CA GLU A 80 14.10 15.33 -23.31
C GLU A 80 13.65 14.34 -24.39
N VAL A 81 12.41 13.86 -24.29
CA VAL A 81 11.86 12.92 -25.29
C VAL A 81 11.32 13.62 -26.54
N GLY A 82 11.18 14.95 -26.50
CA GLY A 82 10.57 15.71 -27.57
C GLY A 82 9.12 15.29 -27.82
N LEU A 83 8.32 15.20 -26.75
CA LEU A 83 6.96 14.63 -26.78
C LEU A 83 6.09 15.32 -27.83
N GLN A 84 5.52 14.54 -28.76
CA GLN A 84 4.63 15.05 -29.80
C GLN A 84 3.17 15.06 -29.35
N PHE A 85 2.32 15.77 -30.10
CA PHE A 85 0.93 15.99 -29.70
C PHE A 85 0.09 14.71 -29.68
N ASP A 86 0.31 13.80 -30.62
CA ASP A 86 -0.35 12.50 -30.71
C ASP A 86 0.10 11.53 -29.60
N GLU A 87 1.37 11.60 -29.19
CA GLU A 87 1.88 10.85 -28.02
C GLU A 87 1.31 11.42 -26.72
N TRP A 88 1.23 12.74 -26.61
CA TRP A 88 0.60 13.43 -25.48
C TRP A 88 -0.89 13.07 -25.36
N GLU A 89 -1.59 12.98 -26.50
CA GLU A 89 -2.99 12.55 -26.57
C GLU A 89 -3.17 11.14 -25.99
N GLN A 90 -2.37 10.19 -26.48
CA GLN A 90 -2.38 8.82 -25.97
C GLN A 90 -2.06 8.74 -24.47
N ALA A 91 -1.14 9.57 -23.97
CA ALA A 91 -0.77 9.58 -22.56
C ALA A 91 -1.92 10.02 -21.64
N TRP A 92 -2.60 11.13 -21.94
CA TRP A 92 -3.72 11.56 -21.09
C TRP A 92 -4.97 10.68 -21.29
N GLU A 93 -5.18 10.09 -22.47
CA GLU A 93 -6.22 9.07 -22.67
C GLU A 93 -5.98 7.83 -21.82
N PHE A 94 -4.73 7.36 -21.76
CA PHE A 94 -4.34 6.25 -20.88
C PHE A 94 -4.63 6.56 -19.41
N LEU A 95 -4.18 7.73 -18.92
CA LEU A 95 -4.45 8.17 -17.54
C LEU A 95 -5.94 8.33 -17.25
N THR A 96 -6.71 8.75 -18.25
CA THR A 96 -8.17 8.85 -18.15
C THR A 96 -8.79 7.46 -17.96
N LYS A 97 -8.36 6.45 -18.73
CA LYS A 97 -8.84 5.06 -18.59
C LYS A 97 -8.49 4.48 -17.22
N VAL A 98 -7.27 4.74 -16.71
CA VAL A 98 -6.85 4.36 -15.36
C VAL A 98 -7.76 4.97 -14.30
N GLY A 99 -8.12 6.25 -14.45
CA GLY A 99 -9.09 6.90 -13.57
C GLY A 99 -10.50 6.32 -13.67
N GLN A 100 -10.96 5.99 -14.87
CA GLN A 100 -12.31 5.48 -15.12
C GLN A 100 -12.54 4.04 -14.65
N ILE A 101 -11.51 3.20 -14.63
CA ILE A 101 -11.61 1.82 -14.11
C ILE A 101 -11.44 1.75 -12.59
N SER A 102 -10.92 2.81 -11.97
CA SER A 102 -10.80 2.88 -10.51
C SER A 102 -12.18 2.99 -9.85
N THR A 103 -12.40 2.23 -8.79
CA THR A 103 -13.58 2.26 -7.92
C THR A 103 -13.16 2.49 -6.46
N ASP A 104 -14.10 2.38 -5.53
CA ASP A 104 -13.85 2.38 -4.09
C ASP A 104 -13.06 1.16 -3.61
N VAL A 105 -13.20 0.01 -4.29
CA VAL A 105 -12.46 -1.24 -4.00
C VAL A 105 -11.31 -1.52 -4.96
N ARG A 106 -11.29 -0.87 -6.14
CA ARG A 106 -10.23 -1.03 -7.14
C ARG A 106 -9.47 0.28 -7.33
N HIS A 107 -8.17 0.28 -6.99
CA HIS A 107 -7.34 1.48 -7.07
C HIS A 107 -6.30 1.39 -8.20
N GLU A 108 -6.71 1.63 -9.45
CA GLU A 108 -5.83 1.44 -10.62
C GLU A 108 -4.63 2.41 -10.64
N PHE A 109 -4.76 3.60 -10.05
CA PHE A 109 -3.61 4.51 -9.89
C PHE A 109 -2.54 3.96 -8.95
N VAL A 110 -2.92 3.14 -7.96
CA VAL A 110 -1.96 2.42 -7.10
C VAL A 110 -1.26 1.34 -7.92
N LEU A 111 -2.01 0.55 -8.70
CA LEU A 111 -1.44 -0.45 -9.60
C LEU A 111 -0.50 0.17 -10.65
N LEU A 112 -0.86 1.33 -11.21
CA LEU A 112 0.03 2.09 -12.10
C LEU A 112 1.32 2.51 -11.38
N SER A 113 1.21 2.96 -10.12
CA SER A 113 2.38 3.29 -9.29
C SER A 113 3.27 2.07 -9.03
N ASP A 114 2.66 0.89 -8.84
CA ASP A 114 3.36 -0.37 -8.60
C ASP A 114 4.19 -0.80 -9.82
N ILE A 115 3.60 -0.83 -11.02
CA ILE A 115 4.31 -1.23 -12.25
C ILE A 115 5.37 -0.21 -12.71
N LEU A 116 5.26 1.05 -12.28
CA LEU A 116 6.28 2.07 -12.50
C LEU A 116 7.39 2.04 -11.43
N GLY A 117 7.29 1.15 -10.43
CA GLY A 117 8.25 1.04 -9.33
C GLY A 117 8.21 2.20 -8.33
N ILE A 118 7.22 3.10 -8.44
CA ILE A 118 7.08 4.28 -7.58
C ILE A 118 6.73 3.84 -6.14
N SER A 119 5.81 2.88 -6.00
CA SER A 119 5.40 2.37 -4.69
C SER A 119 6.57 1.74 -3.93
N ALA A 120 7.34 0.89 -4.62
CA ALA A 120 8.54 0.26 -4.04
C ALA A 120 9.62 1.29 -3.66
N LEU A 121 9.81 2.34 -4.47
CA LEU A 121 10.75 3.41 -4.17
C LEU A 121 10.31 4.24 -2.95
N VAL A 122 9.02 4.59 -2.87
CA VAL A 122 8.46 5.32 -1.71
C VAL A 122 8.57 4.48 -0.44
N ASP A 123 8.28 3.17 -0.51
CA ASP A 123 8.47 2.24 0.59
C ASP A 123 9.92 2.23 1.08
N ALA A 124 10.88 2.01 0.18
CA ALA A 124 12.30 1.97 0.52
C ALA A 124 12.84 3.26 1.14
N ILE A 125 12.33 4.43 0.71
CA ILE A 125 12.70 5.74 1.30
C ILE A 125 12.06 5.92 2.69
N SER A 126 10.82 5.44 2.86
CA SER A 126 10.03 5.63 4.09
C SER A 126 10.45 4.67 5.19
N TYR A 127 10.84 3.45 4.82
CA TYR A 127 11.18 2.33 5.70
C TYR A 127 12.54 1.74 5.29
N PRO A 128 13.64 2.49 5.49
CA PRO A 128 14.96 2.00 5.13
C PRO A 128 15.29 0.71 5.89
N ALA A 129 15.93 -0.24 5.20
CA ALA A 129 16.32 -1.52 5.79
C ALA A 129 17.19 -1.28 7.04
N VAL A 130 16.74 -1.82 8.18
CA VAL A 130 17.50 -1.82 9.43
C VAL A 130 18.12 -3.21 9.58
N PRO A 131 19.45 -3.33 9.74
CA PRO A 131 20.11 -4.62 9.90
C PRO A 131 19.45 -5.47 11.00
N GLY A 132 19.09 -6.70 10.66
CA GLY A 132 18.42 -7.64 11.57
C GLY A 132 16.92 -7.43 11.74
N ALA A 133 16.33 -6.34 11.22
CA ALA A 133 14.89 -6.17 11.15
C ALA A 133 14.30 -6.85 9.91
N THR A 134 13.02 -7.20 9.95
CA THR A 134 12.30 -7.67 8.75
C THR A 134 12.12 -6.50 7.78
N GLU A 135 12.40 -6.73 6.50
CA GLU A 135 12.26 -5.70 5.47
C GLU A 135 10.79 -5.44 5.15
N SER A 136 10.46 -4.18 4.84
CA SER A 136 9.15 -3.81 4.31
C SER A 136 8.95 -4.32 2.88
N SER A 137 7.70 -4.39 2.44
CA SER A 137 7.32 -4.56 1.03
C SER A 137 6.10 -3.68 0.74
N VAL A 138 5.74 -3.57 -0.54
CA VAL A 138 4.56 -2.82 -0.99
C VAL A 138 3.28 -3.39 -0.36
N LEU A 139 2.36 -2.50 0.03
CA LEU A 139 1.08 -2.89 0.60
C LEU A 139 0.21 -3.64 -0.43
N GLY A 140 0.27 -3.23 -1.69
CA GLY A 140 -0.67 -3.65 -2.72
C GLY A 140 -2.07 -3.03 -2.55
N PRO A 141 -2.97 -3.21 -3.52
CA PRO A 141 -4.28 -2.56 -3.52
C PRO A 141 -5.37 -3.33 -2.78
N PHE A 142 -5.07 -4.52 -2.24
CA PHE A 142 -6.08 -5.48 -1.73
C PHE A 142 -6.19 -5.55 -0.20
N HIS A 143 -5.52 -4.63 0.52
CA HIS A 143 -5.73 -4.48 1.96
C HIS A 143 -7.11 -3.83 2.21
N ASP A 144 -7.84 -4.33 3.19
CA ASP A 144 -9.12 -3.79 3.64
C ASP A 144 -9.11 -3.71 5.18
N GLU A 145 -9.70 -2.66 5.73
CA GLU A 145 -9.88 -2.53 7.18
C GLU A 145 -10.97 -3.48 7.70
N GLU A 146 -11.93 -3.89 6.86
CA GLU A 146 -12.96 -4.88 7.16
C GLU A 146 -12.36 -6.30 7.12
N ALA A 147 -11.95 -6.79 8.29
CA ALA A 147 -11.46 -8.15 8.47
C ALA A 147 -11.91 -8.71 9.83
N HIS A 148 -12.12 -10.02 9.88
CA HIS A 148 -12.46 -10.73 11.12
C HIS A 148 -11.28 -10.76 12.08
N SER A 149 -11.59 -10.74 13.38
CA SER A 149 -10.60 -10.97 14.43
C SER A 149 -10.62 -12.42 14.84
N PHE A 150 -9.44 -13.03 14.91
CA PHE A 150 -9.28 -14.45 15.23
C PHE A 150 -8.43 -14.62 16.50
N GLN A 151 -8.73 -15.68 17.25
CA GLN A 151 -7.90 -16.15 18.35
C GLN A 151 -6.62 -16.81 17.83
N TYR A 152 -5.66 -16.97 18.74
CA TYR A 152 -4.42 -17.63 18.41
C TYR A 152 -4.70 -19.07 17.93
N GLY A 153 -4.23 -19.39 16.72
CA GLY A 153 -4.35 -20.73 16.13
C GLY A 153 -5.63 -21.00 15.35
N GLU A 154 -6.55 -20.04 15.28
CA GLU A 154 -7.73 -20.13 14.41
C GLU A 154 -7.37 -19.93 12.93
N SER A 155 -8.19 -20.50 12.06
CA SER A 155 -8.07 -20.37 10.61
C SER A 155 -8.66 -19.05 10.11
N ILE A 156 -7.98 -18.38 9.18
CA ILE A 156 -8.49 -17.18 8.49
C ILE A 156 -9.24 -17.51 7.18
N PHE A 157 -9.33 -18.79 6.80
CA PHE A 157 -10.06 -19.23 5.62
C PHE A 157 -11.35 -19.95 6.01
N THR A 158 -12.37 -19.76 5.19
CA THR A 158 -13.66 -20.42 5.30
C THR A 158 -13.55 -21.85 4.72
N GLU A 159 -14.23 -22.81 5.34
CA GLU A 159 -14.29 -24.19 4.85
C GLU A 159 -14.74 -24.24 3.37
N GLY A 160 -14.04 -25.03 2.56
CA GLY A 160 -14.29 -25.13 1.12
C GLY A 160 -13.54 -24.09 0.26
N THR A 161 -12.79 -23.17 0.88
CA THR A 161 -11.88 -22.28 0.14
C THR A 161 -10.83 -23.13 -0.59
N PRO A 162 -10.63 -22.95 -1.91
CA PRO A 162 -9.58 -23.64 -2.65
C PRO A 162 -8.20 -23.35 -2.05
N GLY A 163 -7.36 -24.37 -1.90
CA GLY A 163 -6.01 -24.22 -1.33
C GLY A 163 -5.52 -25.49 -0.67
N GLU A 164 -4.22 -25.52 -0.37
CA GLU A 164 -3.62 -26.59 0.43
C GLU A 164 -3.44 -26.13 1.88
N PRO A 165 -3.76 -26.98 2.87
CA PRO A 165 -3.68 -26.62 4.28
C PRO A 165 -2.24 -26.24 4.66
N THR A 166 -2.10 -25.05 5.25
CA THR A 166 -0.80 -24.49 5.61
C THR A 166 -0.84 -23.90 7.00
N ILE A 167 0.04 -24.36 7.89
CA ILE A 167 0.34 -23.72 9.17
C ILE A 167 1.54 -22.80 8.95
N VAL A 168 1.41 -21.54 9.35
CA VAL A 168 2.52 -20.61 9.47
C VAL A 168 2.68 -20.26 10.95
N ARG A 169 3.92 -20.20 11.43
CA ARG A 169 4.17 -19.79 12.81
C ARG A 169 5.47 -19.06 12.94
N GLY A 170 5.59 -18.26 13.98
CA GLY A 170 6.86 -17.68 14.35
C GLY A 170 6.72 -16.67 15.45
N TRP A 171 7.77 -15.90 15.66
CA TRP A 171 7.86 -14.94 16.73
C TRP A 171 7.82 -13.52 16.21
N ILE A 172 7.11 -12.65 16.93
CA ILE A 172 7.28 -11.21 16.79
C ILE A 172 8.35 -10.78 17.78
N LYS A 173 9.45 -10.23 17.26
CA LYS A 173 10.64 -9.82 18.03
C LYS A 173 10.98 -8.37 17.76
N ASP A 174 11.81 -7.78 18.59
CA ASP A 174 12.49 -6.51 18.30
C ASP A 174 13.94 -6.75 17.84
N THR A 175 14.61 -5.68 17.38
CA THR A 175 16.01 -5.73 16.93
C THR A 175 17.01 -6.13 18.01
N ASP A 176 16.61 -6.11 19.28
CA ASP A 176 17.43 -6.55 20.41
C ASP A 176 17.19 -8.06 20.73
N GLY A 177 16.28 -8.71 20.00
CA GLY A 177 15.91 -10.12 20.16
C GLY A 177 14.83 -10.39 21.20
N ASN A 178 14.25 -9.35 21.82
CA ASN A 178 13.17 -9.51 22.79
C ASN A 178 11.86 -9.82 22.06
N THR A 179 11.02 -10.66 22.65
CA THR A 179 9.69 -10.93 22.10
C THR A 179 8.76 -9.73 22.31
N VAL A 180 7.86 -9.53 21.36
CA VAL A 180 6.89 -8.43 21.33
C VAL A 180 5.48 -9.03 21.48
N PRO A 181 4.97 -9.18 22.71
CA PRO A 181 3.62 -9.67 22.92
C PRO A 181 2.58 -8.61 22.52
N LYS A 182 1.37 -9.07 22.19
CA LYS A 182 0.22 -8.22 21.80
C LYS A 182 0.51 -7.29 20.61
N ALA A 183 1.42 -7.67 19.70
CA ALA A 183 1.46 -7.09 18.37
C ALA A 183 0.21 -7.54 17.60
N LEU A 184 -0.48 -6.60 16.96
CA LEU A 184 -1.55 -6.90 16.02
C LEU A 184 -0.90 -7.33 14.70
N ILE A 185 -1.32 -8.47 14.18
CA ILE A 185 -0.91 -9.03 12.90
C ILE A 185 -2.16 -9.07 12.04
N ASP A 186 -2.22 -8.16 11.08
CA ASP A 186 -3.24 -8.11 10.04
C ASP A 186 -2.67 -8.81 8.80
N VAL A 187 -3.33 -9.87 8.35
CA VAL A 187 -2.86 -10.76 7.29
C VAL A 187 -3.92 -10.88 6.20
N TRP A 188 -3.52 -10.87 4.93
CA TRP A 188 -4.40 -11.11 3.80
C TRP A 188 -3.65 -11.77 2.64
N GLU A 189 -4.37 -12.60 1.89
CA GLU A 189 -3.88 -13.25 0.68
C GLU A 189 -5.00 -13.70 -0.27
N THR A 190 -4.60 -14.26 -1.40
CA THR A 190 -5.51 -14.86 -2.39
C THR A 190 -5.94 -16.26 -1.96
N ASP A 191 -7.07 -16.74 -2.49
CA ASP A 191 -7.38 -18.16 -2.45
C ASP A 191 -6.44 -19.01 -3.33
N GLY A 192 -6.63 -20.33 -3.35
CA GLY A 192 -5.85 -21.27 -4.17
C GLY A 192 -6.02 -21.10 -5.69
N ASN A 193 -6.91 -20.23 -6.16
CA ASN A 193 -7.02 -19.83 -7.56
C ASN A 193 -6.28 -18.52 -7.85
N GLY A 194 -5.71 -17.87 -6.84
CA GLY A 194 -4.98 -16.60 -6.99
C GLY A 194 -5.88 -15.37 -7.02
N VAL A 195 -7.07 -15.43 -6.38
CA VAL A 195 -8.03 -14.31 -6.34
C VAL A 195 -8.25 -13.85 -4.90
N TYR A 196 -8.19 -12.54 -4.64
CA TYR A 196 -8.57 -11.98 -3.33
C TYR A 196 -10.09 -11.99 -3.15
N ASP A 197 -10.56 -12.08 -1.91
CA ASP A 197 -11.99 -12.00 -1.58
C ASP A 197 -12.70 -10.77 -2.18
N LEU A 198 -12.05 -9.61 -2.16
CA LEU A 198 -12.55 -8.34 -2.75
C LEU A 198 -12.76 -8.37 -4.27
N GLU A 199 -12.13 -9.33 -4.96
CA GLU A 199 -12.23 -9.46 -6.42
C GLU A 199 -13.37 -10.39 -6.84
N HIS A 200 -13.96 -11.14 -5.92
CA HIS A 200 -15.14 -11.97 -6.20
C HIS A 200 -16.41 -11.11 -6.29
N ASP A 201 -17.33 -11.50 -7.18
CA ASP A 201 -18.60 -10.78 -7.36
C ASP A 201 -19.51 -10.90 -6.12
N GLY A 202 -19.77 -9.77 -5.46
CA GLY A 202 -20.74 -9.64 -4.36
C GLY A 202 -20.09 -9.37 -2.99
N ASN A 203 -20.87 -8.83 -2.04
CA ASN A 203 -20.44 -8.59 -0.66
C ASN A 203 -20.37 -9.93 0.11
N ALA A 204 -19.41 -10.77 -0.25
CA ALA A 204 -19.08 -11.96 0.53
C ALA A 204 -18.46 -11.54 1.87
N ASP A 205 -18.62 -12.40 2.87
CA ASP A 205 -17.93 -12.25 4.15
C ASP A 205 -16.41 -12.29 3.93
N PRO A 206 -15.61 -11.46 4.61
CA PRO A 206 -14.15 -11.44 4.47
C PRO A 206 -13.52 -12.84 4.56
N ASN A 207 -12.68 -13.20 3.59
CA ASN A 207 -12.08 -14.53 3.50
C ASN A 207 -10.60 -14.45 3.14
N CYS A 208 -9.79 -15.38 3.64
CA CYS A 208 -8.32 -15.35 3.50
C CYS A 208 -7.68 -14.05 4.02
N ARG A 209 -8.38 -13.35 4.93
CA ARG A 209 -7.89 -12.17 5.64
C ARG A 209 -8.30 -12.20 7.11
N GLY A 210 -7.47 -11.67 7.99
CA GLY A 210 -7.74 -11.73 9.41
C GLY A 210 -6.79 -10.92 10.28
N LYS A 211 -7.29 -10.57 11.48
CA LYS A 211 -6.57 -9.82 12.50
C LYS A 211 -6.31 -10.69 13.71
N ILE A 212 -5.04 -10.89 14.05
CA ILE A 212 -4.61 -11.78 15.13
C ILE A 212 -3.61 -11.06 16.03
N PHE A 213 -3.70 -11.25 17.34
CA PHE A 213 -2.68 -10.76 18.25
C PHE A 213 -1.64 -11.83 18.55
N SER A 214 -0.36 -11.46 18.52
CA SER A 214 0.71 -12.32 19.08
C SER A 214 0.41 -12.59 20.56
N ASN A 215 0.63 -13.83 21.00
CA ASN A 215 0.28 -14.25 22.36
C ASN A 215 1.19 -13.62 23.44
N GLU A 216 1.00 -14.01 24.71
CA GLU A 216 1.78 -13.45 25.83
C GLU A 216 3.29 -13.71 25.74
N LYS A 217 3.70 -14.73 24.99
CA LYS A 217 5.12 -15.03 24.74
C LYS A 217 5.67 -14.25 23.53
N GLY A 218 4.81 -13.67 22.71
CA GLY A 218 5.15 -13.03 21.43
C GLY A 218 5.17 -13.99 20.24
N GLU A 219 4.54 -15.16 20.35
CA GLU A 219 4.34 -16.07 19.21
C GLU A 219 3.13 -15.57 18.39
N GLY A 220 3.26 -15.54 17.06
CA GLY A 220 2.18 -15.27 16.12
C GLY A 220 1.76 -16.57 15.40
N PRO A 221 0.46 -16.88 15.32
CA PRO A 221 -0.04 -17.91 14.42
C PRO A 221 -0.41 -17.24 13.11
N LEU A 222 0.02 -17.80 12.00
CA LEU A 222 -0.19 -17.23 10.69
C LEU A 222 -0.58 -18.39 9.78
N PRO A 223 -1.40 -18.21 8.75
CA PRO A 223 -1.52 -19.29 7.75
C PRO A 223 -1.23 -18.74 6.35
N LEU A 224 -0.67 -19.58 5.44
CA LEU A 224 -0.81 -19.57 3.95
C LEU A 224 0.42 -19.15 3.00
N PRO A 225 0.36 -19.35 1.64
CA PRO A 225 1.53 -19.48 0.74
C PRO A 225 2.12 -18.26 -0.05
N HIS A 226 1.45 -17.11 -0.11
CA HIS A 226 2.04 -15.81 -0.48
C HIS A 226 1.26 -14.76 0.29
N MET A 227 1.92 -14.14 1.25
CA MET A 227 1.21 -13.53 2.36
C MET A 227 1.59 -12.08 2.51
N HIS A 228 0.59 -11.21 2.61
CA HIS A 228 0.84 -9.87 3.08
C HIS A 228 0.62 -9.79 4.59
N PHE A 229 1.43 -8.96 5.23
CA PHE A 229 1.34 -8.69 6.65
C PHE A 229 1.41 -7.20 6.90
N MET A 230 0.52 -6.74 7.78
CA MET A 230 0.65 -5.47 8.47
C MET A 230 0.74 -5.74 9.97
N ILE A 231 1.92 -5.49 10.55
CA ILE A 231 2.19 -5.73 11.96
C ILE A 231 2.27 -4.40 12.70
N GLU A 232 1.39 -4.24 13.69
CA GLU A 232 1.24 -3.02 14.47
C GLU A 232 1.50 -3.23 15.95
N HIS A 233 2.22 -2.30 16.55
CA HIS A 233 2.37 -2.22 17.99
C HIS A 233 2.63 -0.76 18.41
N PRO A 234 2.08 -0.27 19.54
CA PRO A 234 2.22 1.13 19.94
C PRO A 234 3.67 1.64 20.01
N LYS A 235 4.61 0.76 20.37
CA LYS A 235 6.04 1.06 20.56
C LYS A 235 6.92 0.85 19.31
N TYR A 236 6.43 0.17 18.29
CA TYR A 236 7.23 -0.21 17.11
C TYR A 236 6.67 0.42 15.84
N THR A 237 7.53 0.74 14.89
CA THR A 237 7.14 1.21 13.57
C THR A 237 6.27 0.13 12.92
N LYS A 238 5.14 0.55 12.34
CA LYS A 238 4.26 -0.33 11.57
C LYS A 238 5.08 -1.01 10.47
N LEU A 239 5.04 -2.35 10.43
CA LEU A 239 5.69 -3.12 9.38
C LEU A 239 4.62 -3.53 8.38
N ILE A 240 4.77 -3.12 7.13
CA ILE A 240 4.03 -3.68 5.99
C ILE A 240 5.04 -4.53 5.23
N THR A 241 4.76 -5.81 5.03
CA THR A 241 5.67 -6.73 4.36
C THR A 241 4.90 -7.84 3.67
N ALA A 242 5.62 -8.64 2.88
CA ALA A 242 5.07 -9.83 2.26
C ALA A 242 6.10 -10.97 2.28
N LEU A 243 5.61 -12.21 2.25
CA LEU A 243 6.46 -13.41 2.12
C LEU A 243 6.21 -14.06 0.76
N TYR A 244 7.31 -14.44 0.10
CA TYR A 244 7.28 -14.99 -1.25
C TYR A 244 7.77 -16.44 -1.24
N SER A 245 6.98 -17.36 -1.81
CA SER A 245 7.40 -18.75 -1.92
C SER A 245 8.64 -18.89 -2.80
N ARG A 246 9.66 -19.59 -2.28
CA ARG A 246 10.89 -19.93 -3.02
C ARG A 246 10.62 -20.76 -4.26
N ASP A 247 9.54 -21.53 -4.25
CA ASP A 247 9.18 -22.43 -5.34
C ASP A 247 8.32 -21.74 -6.42
N SER A 248 8.04 -20.44 -6.27
CA SER A 248 7.31 -19.66 -7.28
C SER A 248 8.17 -19.43 -8.53
N ASN A 249 7.58 -19.70 -9.70
CA ASN A 249 8.22 -19.42 -11.00
C ASN A 249 8.44 -17.91 -11.25
N PHE A 250 7.83 -17.03 -10.47
CA PHE A 250 7.84 -15.58 -10.68
C PHE A 250 8.63 -14.81 -9.63
N VAL A 251 9.28 -15.51 -8.68
CA VAL A 251 9.99 -14.86 -7.56
C VAL A 251 11.13 -13.93 -8.02
N GLU A 252 11.74 -14.20 -9.18
CA GLU A 252 12.80 -13.35 -9.76
C GLU A 252 12.28 -12.34 -10.79
N SER A 253 10.97 -12.34 -11.09
CA SER A 253 10.35 -11.55 -12.15
C SER A 253 9.04 -10.90 -11.71
N ASP A 254 8.99 -10.47 -10.45
CA ASP A 254 7.82 -9.80 -9.88
C ASP A 254 7.55 -8.47 -10.60
N THR A 255 6.31 -8.29 -11.06
CA THR A 255 5.89 -7.16 -11.90
C THR A 255 5.74 -5.86 -11.12
N VAL A 256 5.68 -5.94 -9.79
CA VAL A 256 5.53 -4.79 -8.88
C VAL A 256 6.77 -4.52 -8.02
N PHE A 257 7.86 -5.26 -8.28
CA PHE A 257 9.18 -5.05 -7.67
C PHE A 257 9.19 -5.13 -6.12
N GLY A 258 8.29 -5.93 -5.52
CA GLY A 258 8.18 -6.13 -4.08
C GLY A 258 9.14 -7.19 -3.53
N VAL A 259 9.57 -8.15 -4.35
CA VAL A 259 10.40 -9.27 -3.87
C VAL A 259 11.76 -8.80 -3.37
N LYS A 260 12.08 -9.20 -2.13
CA LYS A 260 13.40 -9.06 -1.51
C LYS A 260 13.92 -10.43 -1.09
N LYS A 261 15.23 -10.66 -1.21
CA LYS A 261 15.85 -11.98 -0.90
C LYS A 261 15.55 -12.47 0.51
N SER A 262 15.49 -11.56 1.48
CA SER A 262 15.19 -11.85 2.90
C SER A 262 13.74 -12.29 3.13
N LEU A 263 12.84 -11.98 2.19
CA LEU A 263 11.41 -12.29 2.24
C LEU A 263 11.05 -13.55 1.44
N ILE A 264 12.04 -14.21 0.83
CA ILE A 264 11.84 -15.49 0.12
C ILE A 264 11.87 -16.65 1.11
N VAL A 265 10.71 -17.26 1.33
CA VAL A 265 10.50 -18.32 2.32
C VAL A 265 10.28 -19.69 1.69
N GLY A 266 10.51 -20.75 2.45
CA GLY A 266 10.26 -22.12 1.98
C GLY A 266 9.27 -22.83 2.86
N TYR A 267 8.32 -23.50 2.22
CA TYR A 267 7.35 -24.35 2.88
C TYR A 267 7.95 -25.74 3.06
N LYS A 268 7.70 -26.34 4.22
CA LYS A 268 8.12 -27.70 4.54
C LYS A 268 6.89 -28.58 4.63
N TRP A 269 6.95 -29.76 4.03
CA TRP A 269 5.93 -30.77 4.28
C TRP A 269 6.05 -31.29 5.72
N CYS A 270 4.94 -31.35 6.44
CA CYS A 270 4.87 -31.77 7.83
C CYS A 270 3.88 -32.92 8.02
N GLU A 271 4.33 -34.00 8.65
CA GLU A 271 3.54 -35.20 8.95
C GLU A 271 3.08 -35.24 10.42
N ASP A 272 3.30 -34.17 11.19
CA ASP A 272 2.90 -34.08 12.60
C ASP A 272 1.38 -33.89 12.73
N LEU A 273 0.66 -35.00 12.77
CA LEU A 273 -0.80 -34.99 12.84
C LEU A 273 -1.34 -34.49 14.19
N GLU A 274 -0.52 -34.46 15.24
CA GLU A 274 -0.93 -33.86 16.52
C GLU A 274 -0.87 -32.34 16.43
N LEU A 275 0.16 -31.79 15.80
CA LEU A 275 0.22 -30.35 15.48
C LEU A 275 -0.93 -29.92 14.56
N ALA A 276 -1.27 -30.76 13.57
CA ALA A 276 -2.44 -30.50 12.71
C ALA A 276 -3.74 -30.41 13.53
N LYS A 277 -3.95 -31.34 14.49
CA LYS A 277 -5.12 -31.32 15.38
C LYS A 277 -5.14 -30.10 16.30
N GLU A 278 -3.99 -29.72 16.86
CA GLU A 278 -3.86 -28.53 17.73
C GLU A 278 -4.35 -27.26 17.03
N HIS A 279 -4.05 -27.13 15.74
CA HIS A 279 -4.42 -25.98 14.92
C HIS A 279 -5.67 -26.20 14.06
N THR A 280 -6.44 -27.26 14.31
CA THR A 280 -7.67 -27.58 13.56
C THR A 280 -7.45 -27.66 12.04
N VAL A 281 -6.25 -28.06 11.62
CA VAL A 281 -5.89 -28.24 10.22
C VAL A 281 -6.21 -29.67 9.80
N THR A 282 -6.91 -29.82 8.68
CA THR A 282 -7.17 -31.14 8.09
C THR A 282 -6.01 -31.52 7.17
N PRO A 283 -5.25 -32.59 7.47
CA PRO A 283 -4.16 -33.04 6.63
C PRO A 283 -4.65 -33.55 5.27
N ILE A 284 -3.81 -33.42 4.25
CA ILE A 284 -4.04 -33.92 2.90
C ILE A 284 -3.04 -35.03 2.55
N VAL A 285 -3.40 -35.86 1.57
CA VAL A 285 -2.51 -36.89 1.02
C VAL A 285 -1.80 -36.32 -0.20
N LYS A 286 -0.46 -36.39 -0.24
CA LYS A 286 0.36 -35.90 -1.35
C LYS A 286 1.53 -36.83 -1.61
N THR A 287 2.03 -36.82 -2.85
CA THR A 287 3.29 -37.49 -3.17
C THR A 287 4.45 -36.53 -2.89
N ILE A 288 5.26 -36.85 -1.88
CA ILE A 288 6.45 -36.10 -1.49
C ILE A 288 7.66 -37.01 -1.73
N ASP A 289 8.64 -36.54 -2.50
CA ASP A 289 9.84 -37.30 -2.87
C ASP A 289 9.54 -38.72 -3.41
N GLY A 290 8.47 -38.84 -4.19
CA GLY A 290 8.04 -40.10 -4.82
C GLY A 290 7.31 -41.08 -3.90
N LYS A 291 6.94 -40.66 -2.68
CA LYS A 291 6.15 -41.48 -1.74
C LYS A 291 4.85 -40.77 -1.36
N GLU A 292 3.78 -41.54 -1.24
CA GLU A 292 2.53 -41.05 -0.68
C GLU A 292 2.72 -40.76 0.82
N SER A 293 2.31 -39.57 1.23
CA SER A 293 2.42 -39.07 2.60
C SER A 293 1.15 -38.28 2.95
N THR A 294 0.73 -38.35 4.21
CA THR A 294 -0.39 -37.60 4.76
C THR A 294 0.13 -36.51 5.68
N GLY A 295 -0.19 -35.25 5.41
CA GLY A 295 0.40 -34.11 6.10
C GLY A 295 -0.18 -32.77 5.65
N PHE A 296 0.54 -31.70 5.94
CA PHE A 296 0.19 -30.32 5.61
C PHE A 296 1.47 -29.50 5.39
N TRP A 297 1.35 -28.28 4.89
CA TRP A 297 2.50 -27.38 4.74
C TRP A 297 2.77 -26.60 6.02
N LEU A 298 4.04 -26.52 6.41
CA LEU A 298 4.52 -25.74 7.53
C LEU A 298 5.48 -24.65 7.03
N LEU A 299 5.21 -23.41 7.42
CA LEU A 299 6.13 -22.29 7.28
C LEU A 299 6.49 -21.76 8.65
N GLU A 300 7.78 -21.56 8.89
CA GLU A 300 8.28 -20.96 10.12
C GLU A 300 8.97 -19.64 9.78
N GLN A 301 8.42 -18.52 10.24
CA GLN A 301 8.91 -17.19 9.93
C GLN A 301 8.76 -16.24 11.11
N ASP A 302 9.89 -15.69 11.57
CA ASP A 302 9.92 -14.63 12.58
C ASP A 302 9.82 -13.25 11.91
N PHE A 303 9.16 -12.31 12.60
CA PHE A 303 9.12 -10.90 12.22
C PHE A 303 9.84 -10.06 13.27
N VAL A 304 10.78 -9.23 12.81
CA VAL A 304 11.60 -8.38 13.67
C VAL A 304 11.23 -6.92 13.44
N LEU A 305 10.64 -6.30 14.44
CA LEU A 305 10.13 -4.93 14.40
C LEU A 305 11.17 -3.90 14.85
N VAL A 306 11.10 -2.71 14.24
CA VAL A 306 11.94 -1.56 14.58
C VAL A 306 11.22 -0.66 15.57
N LYS A 307 11.91 -0.19 16.63
CA LYS A 307 11.31 0.75 17.60
C LYS A 307 10.91 2.06 16.90
N LYS A 308 9.78 2.65 17.29
CA LYS A 308 9.37 3.95 16.75
C LYS A 308 10.44 4.99 17.03
N SER A 309 10.82 5.71 15.99
CA SER A 309 11.66 6.90 16.06
C SER A 309 10.92 8.07 15.40
N PRO A 310 11.28 9.33 15.73
CA PRO A 310 10.75 10.47 15.02
C PRO A 310 10.99 10.32 13.52
N PRO A 311 10.03 10.67 12.64
CA PRO A 311 10.25 10.60 11.21
C PRO A 311 11.45 11.47 10.82
N PRO A 312 12.26 11.04 9.84
CA PRO A 312 13.37 11.85 9.37
C PRO A 312 12.85 13.22 8.88
N PRO A 313 13.67 14.29 9.01
CA PRO A 313 13.28 15.60 8.51
C PRO A 313 12.99 15.50 7.01
N ARG A 314 11.82 16.00 6.61
CA ARG A 314 11.43 16.03 5.19
C ARG A 314 12.18 17.18 4.52
N LYS A 315 12.67 16.95 3.30
CA LYS A 315 13.29 18.01 2.49
C LYS A 315 12.31 19.18 2.29
N THR A 316 12.80 20.38 2.50
CA THR A 316 12.12 21.65 2.19
C THR A 316 12.90 22.38 1.10
N GLU A 317 12.40 23.52 0.65
CA GLU A 317 13.15 24.40 -0.27
C GLU A 317 14.46 24.89 0.37
N ASP A 318 14.47 25.03 1.70
CA ASP A 318 15.62 25.40 2.55
C ASP A 318 16.40 24.18 3.05
#